data_AF-V5IB43-F1
#
_entry.id   AF-V5IB43-F1
#
_cell.length_a   1.000
_cell.length_b   1.000
_cell.length_c   1.000
_cell.angle_alpha   90.00
_cell.angle_beta   90.00
_cell.angle_gamma   90.00
#
_symmetry.space_group_name_H-M   'P 1'
#
loop_
_entity.id
_entity.type
_entity.pdbx_description
1 polymer ?
#
loop_
_entity_poly.entity_id
_entity_poly.type
_entity_poly.pdbx_seq_one_letter_code
_entity_poly.pdbx_strand_id
1 'polypeptide(L)'
;KKISWQYIREFYEIDKKFPVKAAHKLTDAHIYPTNFQKMKVKLATQVFSFSVHVGMSFYIRFGSLPAEAAETAQFVHTIDQLFDILNSSQSFSPKKYNAAFKGQPFHLEFLTECLTLFDKLEVRDKNNVNITKKIKFINSLKISINSVIHLFNYLRDTAGFDY
;
A
#
# COMPACT_ATOMS: atom_id res chain seq x y z
N LYS A 1 -8.33 -15.42 1.06
CA LYS A 1 -8.32 -14.07 1.66
C LYS A 1 -8.78 -13.09 0.59
N LYS A 2 -9.73 -12.19 0.89
CA LYS A 2 -10.33 -11.29 -0.09
C LYS A 2 -9.98 -9.85 0.26
N ILE A 3 -9.36 -9.14 -0.67
CA ILE A 3 -9.16 -7.68 -0.58
C ILE A 3 -10.28 -7.03 -1.39
N SER A 4 -10.92 -6.02 -0.82
CA SER A 4 -12.02 -5.33 -1.49
C SER A 4 -12.03 -3.84 -1.21
N TRP A 5 -12.20 -3.05 -2.28
CA TRP A 5 -12.45 -1.61 -2.22
C TRP A 5 -13.69 -1.26 -1.40
N GLN A 6 -14.68 -2.15 -1.37
CA GLN A 6 -15.91 -1.95 -0.64
C GLN A 6 -15.67 -1.72 0.85
N TYR A 7 -14.70 -2.44 1.45
CA TYR A 7 -14.35 -2.25 2.87
C TYR A 7 -13.71 -0.89 3.16
N ILE A 8 -12.94 -0.32 2.24
CA ILE A 8 -12.39 1.04 2.37
C ILE A 8 -13.51 2.07 2.31
N ARG A 9 -14.48 1.87 1.40
CA ARG A 9 -15.66 2.72 1.28
C ARG A 9 -16.50 2.66 2.55
N GLU A 10 -16.82 1.47 3.05
CA GLU A 10 -17.59 1.29 4.30
C GLU A 10 -16.90 1.94 5.49
N PHE A 11 -15.59 1.72 5.65
CA PHE A 11 -14.79 2.40 6.67
C PHE A 11 -14.93 3.93 6.57
N TYR A 12 -14.76 4.50 5.38
CA TYR A 12 -14.90 5.95 5.19
C TYR A 12 -16.31 6.46 5.51
N GLU A 13 -17.35 5.75 5.06
CA GLU A 13 -18.75 6.13 5.31
C GLU A 13 -19.11 6.11 6.81
N ILE A 14 -18.45 5.27 7.60
CA ILE A 14 -18.58 5.24 9.06
C ILE A 14 -17.76 6.37 9.69
N ASP A 15 -16.45 6.42 9.40
CA ASP A 15 -15.49 7.36 10.01
C ASP A 15 -15.89 8.82 9.76
N LYS A 16 -16.41 9.14 8.56
CA LYS A 16 -16.76 10.51 8.18
C LYS A 16 -17.89 11.13 9.02
N LYS A 17 -18.69 10.31 9.71
CA LYS A 17 -19.81 10.76 10.57
C LYS A 17 -19.34 11.28 11.92
N PHE A 18 -18.12 10.95 12.33
CA PHE A 18 -17.58 11.37 13.62
C PHE A 18 -16.88 12.73 13.52
N PRO A 19 -16.95 13.56 14.57
CA PRO A 19 -16.22 14.83 14.62
C PRO A 19 -14.71 14.63 14.65
N VAL A 20 -14.25 13.56 15.31
CA VAL A 20 -12.85 13.13 15.32
C VAL A 20 -12.74 11.87 14.49
N LYS A 21 -12.06 11.99 13.34
CA LYS A 21 -11.93 10.94 12.33
C LYS A 21 -10.60 10.21 12.48
N ALA A 22 -10.62 8.89 12.47
CA ALA A 22 -9.41 8.07 12.47
C ALA A 22 -8.56 8.34 11.21
N ALA A 23 -9.20 8.48 10.05
CA ALA A 23 -8.56 8.82 8.79
C ALA A 23 -8.96 10.21 8.30
N HIS A 24 -8.69 11.24 9.11
CA HIS A 24 -9.08 12.65 8.86
C HIS A 24 -8.71 13.23 7.47
N LYS A 25 -7.72 12.67 6.78
CA LYS A 25 -7.32 13.09 5.42
C LYS A 25 -8.27 12.60 4.33
N LEU A 26 -9.01 11.52 4.59
CA LEU A 26 -9.96 10.99 3.63
C LEU A 26 -11.15 11.92 3.48
N THR A 27 -11.55 12.08 2.23
CA THR A 27 -12.68 12.91 1.79
C THR A 27 -13.36 12.22 0.62
N ASP A 28 -14.50 12.76 0.17
CA ASP A 28 -15.23 12.18 -0.96
C ASP A 28 -14.36 12.11 -2.24
N ALA A 29 -13.41 13.02 -2.41
CA ALA A 29 -12.48 12.99 -3.53
C ALA A 29 -11.57 11.74 -3.55
N HIS A 30 -11.38 11.07 -2.41
CA HIS A 30 -10.61 9.83 -2.30
C HIS A 30 -11.44 8.61 -2.69
N ILE A 31 -12.72 8.60 -2.32
CA ILE A 31 -13.62 7.44 -2.49
C ILE A 31 -14.40 7.50 -3.81
N TYR A 32 -14.72 8.73 -4.25
CA TYR A 32 -15.52 9.06 -5.43
C TYR A 32 -14.80 10.10 -6.31
N PRO A 33 -13.58 9.81 -6.82
CA PRO A 33 -12.79 10.78 -7.58
C PRO A 33 -13.41 11.10 -8.95
N THR A 34 -13.39 12.38 -9.32
CA THR A 34 -13.60 12.82 -10.71
C THR A 34 -12.44 12.38 -11.62
N ASN A 35 -12.60 12.51 -12.94
CA ASN A 35 -11.56 12.11 -13.89
C ASN A 35 -10.22 12.85 -13.66
N PHE A 36 -10.26 14.14 -13.35
CA PHE A 36 -9.04 14.91 -13.01
C PHE A 36 -8.46 14.49 -11.66
N GLN A 37 -9.29 14.12 -10.69
CA GLN A 37 -8.84 13.67 -9.38
C GLN A 37 -8.16 12.30 -9.44
N LYS A 38 -8.57 11.41 -10.35
CA LYS A 38 -7.91 10.09 -10.55
C LYS A 38 -6.42 10.20 -10.91
N MET A 39 -5.99 11.31 -11.50
CA MET A 39 -4.59 11.56 -11.84
C MET A 39 -3.77 12.10 -10.65
N LYS A 40 -4.41 12.46 -9.53
CA LYS A 40 -3.72 13.01 -8.36
C LYS A 40 -3.20 11.87 -7.48
N VAL A 41 -1.93 11.53 -7.64
CA VAL A 41 -1.23 10.51 -6.82
C VAL A 41 -1.44 10.73 -5.33
N LYS A 42 -1.45 12.00 -4.87
CA LYS A 42 -1.74 12.37 -3.48
C LYS A 42 -3.02 11.73 -2.93
N LEU A 43 -4.10 11.67 -3.72
CA LEU A 43 -5.36 11.07 -3.26
C LEU A 43 -5.20 9.56 -3.10
N ALA A 44 -4.54 8.90 -4.05
CA ALA A 44 -4.28 7.46 -3.97
C ALA A 44 -3.38 7.10 -2.77
N THR A 45 -2.30 7.84 -2.54
CA THR A 45 -1.39 7.58 -1.41
C THR A 45 -2.05 7.81 -0.06
N GLN A 46 -2.97 8.78 0.05
CA GLN A 46 -3.74 9.00 1.27
C GLN A 46 -4.75 7.87 1.56
N VAL A 47 -5.33 7.24 0.52
CA VAL A 47 -6.15 6.03 0.69
C VAL A 47 -5.34 4.87 1.24
N PHE A 48 -4.12 4.66 0.73
CA PHE A 48 -3.23 3.60 1.18
C PHE A 48 -2.35 4.01 2.35
N SER A 49 -2.80 4.89 3.24
CA SER A 49 -1.96 5.42 4.32
C SER A 49 -2.02 4.58 5.60
N PHE A 50 -0.98 4.67 6.43
CA PHE A 50 -0.95 4.08 7.77
C PHE A 50 -2.18 4.42 8.62
N SER A 51 -2.67 5.68 8.58
CA SER A 51 -3.86 6.08 9.33
C SER A 51 -5.13 5.35 8.89
N VAL A 52 -5.25 5.00 7.61
CA VAL A 52 -6.38 4.20 7.10
C VAL A 52 -6.30 2.77 7.60
N HIS A 53 -5.10 2.16 7.58
CA HIS A 53 -4.89 0.84 8.18
C HIS A 53 -5.27 0.80 9.67
N VAL A 54 -4.81 1.78 10.45
CA VAL A 54 -5.10 1.87 11.89
C VAL A 54 -6.60 2.08 12.13
N GLY A 55 -7.22 3.00 11.37
CA GLY A 55 -8.65 3.25 11.45
C GLY A 55 -9.48 2.02 11.14
N MET A 56 -9.21 1.34 10.02
CA MET A 56 -9.90 0.08 9.68
C MET A 56 -9.73 -0.97 10.78
N SER A 57 -8.51 -1.17 11.28
CA SER A 57 -8.24 -2.12 12.37
C SER A 57 -9.01 -1.79 13.65
N PHE A 58 -9.13 -0.51 14.00
CA PHE A 58 -9.93 -0.06 15.14
C PHE A 58 -11.41 -0.42 14.95
N TYR A 59 -12.02 -0.05 13.82
CA TYR A 59 -13.44 -0.34 13.58
C TYR A 59 -13.73 -1.84 13.46
N ILE A 60 -12.79 -2.64 12.95
CA ILE A 60 -12.89 -4.11 12.97
C ILE A 60 -12.92 -4.62 14.42
N ARG A 61 -11.98 -4.15 15.27
CA ARG A 61 -11.86 -4.59 16.66
C ARG A 61 -13.12 -4.30 17.47
N PHE A 62 -13.80 -3.19 17.20
CA PHE A 62 -15.03 -2.79 17.88
C PHE A 62 -16.32 -3.23 17.14
N GLY A 63 -16.20 -4.09 16.13
CA GLY A 63 -17.36 -4.71 15.46
C GLY A 63 -18.17 -3.77 14.55
N SER A 64 -17.64 -2.59 14.23
CA SER A 64 -18.26 -1.64 13.30
C SER A 64 -17.90 -1.91 11.84
N LEU A 65 -16.83 -2.66 11.60
CA LEU A 65 -16.43 -3.16 10.28
C LEU A 65 -16.30 -4.69 10.36
N PRO A 66 -16.71 -5.45 9.33
CA PRO A 66 -16.62 -6.90 9.33
C PRO A 66 -15.18 -7.40 9.46
N ALA A 67 -14.99 -8.57 10.10
CA ALA A 67 -13.66 -9.17 10.30
C ALA A 67 -12.94 -9.48 8.97
N GLU A 68 -13.70 -9.75 7.92
CA GLU A 68 -13.21 -9.97 6.55
C GLU A 68 -12.47 -8.75 5.98
N ALA A 69 -12.73 -7.55 6.50
CA ALA A 69 -12.03 -6.33 6.12
C ALA A 69 -10.56 -6.29 6.60
N ALA A 70 -10.16 -7.18 7.50
CA ALA A 70 -8.80 -7.25 8.03
C ALA A 70 -7.75 -7.47 6.92
N GLU A 71 -8.07 -8.28 5.91
CA GLU A 71 -7.17 -8.52 4.78
C GLU A 71 -6.98 -7.25 3.93
N THR A 72 -8.03 -6.43 3.76
CA THR A 72 -7.90 -5.12 3.11
C THR A 72 -7.08 -4.16 3.96
N ALA A 73 -7.31 -4.11 5.28
CA ALA A 73 -6.55 -3.25 6.18
C ALA A 73 -5.06 -3.60 6.16
N GLN A 74 -4.72 -4.90 6.15
CA GLN A 74 -3.34 -5.36 6.04
C GLN A 74 -2.73 -5.02 4.67
N PHE A 75 -3.49 -5.22 3.59
CA PHE A 75 -3.04 -4.84 2.25
C PHE A 75 -2.75 -3.34 2.15
N VAL A 76 -3.61 -2.49 2.74
CA VAL A 76 -3.36 -1.03 2.82
C VAL A 76 -2.03 -0.73 3.51
N HIS A 77 -1.73 -1.40 4.61
CA HIS A 77 -0.46 -1.20 5.32
C HIS A 77 0.75 -1.64 4.49
N THR A 78 0.66 -2.80 3.84
CA THR A 78 1.73 -3.28 2.96
C THR A 78 2.00 -2.31 1.81
N ILE A 79 0.95 -1.73 1.22
CA ILE A 79 1.11 -0.72 0.15
C ILE A 79 1.66 0.61 0.69
N ASP A 80 1.28 1.07 1.88
CA ASP A 80 1.88 2.26 2.55
C ASP A 80 3.41 2.09 2.67
N GLN A 81 3.82 0.95 3.21
CA GLN A 81 5.23 0.63 3.45
C GLN A 81 6.01 0.43 2.14
N LEU A 82 5.40 -0.23 1.15
CA LEU A 82 5.99 -0.40 -0.17
C LEU A 82 6.17 0.94 -0.89
N PHE A 83 5.20 1.84 -0.78
CA PHE A 83 5.35 3.18 -1.32
C PHE A 83 6.46 3.95 -0.61
N ASP A 84 6.52 3.87 0.73
CA ASP A 84 7.56 4.55 1.52
C ASP A 84 8.97 4.07 1.17
N ILE A 85 9.21 2.75 1.02
CA ILE A 85 10.54 2.21 0.68
C ILE A 85 10.99 2.57 -0.74
N LEU A 86 10.06 2.56 -1.70
CA LEU A 86 10.33 2.90 -3.10
C LEU A 86 10.40 4.41 -3.35
N ASN A 87 9.98 5.23 -2.38
CA ASN A 87 9.96 6.69 -2.46
C ASN A 87 10.69 7.34 -1.25
N SER A 88 11.69 6.65 -0.72
CA SER A 88 12.54 7.16 0.35
C SER A 88 13.48 8.23 -0.17
N SER A 89 13.74 9.27 0.64
CA SER A 89 14.58 10.41 0.24
C SER A 89 15.41 11.00 1.38
N GLN A 90 15.18 10.56 2.62
CA GLN A 90 15.85 11.08 3.80
C GLN A 90 16.74 9.99 4.39
N SER A 91 17.97 10.33 4.79
CA SER A 91 18.89 9.37 5.44
C SER A 91 18.34 8.80 6.75
N PHE A 92 17.45 9.56 7.40
CA PHE A 92 16.76 9.22 8.64
C PHE A 92 15.29 9.60 8.53
N SER A 93 14.40 8.72 8.96
CA SER A 93 12.96 8.99 9.03
C SER A 93 12.36 8.26 10.23
N PRO A 94 11.40 8.84 10.96
CA PRO A 94 10.67 8.12 12.01
C PRO A 94 9.90 6.93 11.45
N LYS A 95 9.54 6.97 10.16
CA LYS A 95 8.98 5.84 9.44
C LYS A 95 10.13 4.95 8.92
N LYS A 96 10.23 3.74 9.47
CA LYS A 96 11.26 2.74 9.14
C LYS A 96 11.55 2.61 7.64
N TYR A 97 10.51 2.48 6.81
CA TYR A 97 10.65 2.29 5.37
C TYR A 97 10.81 3.58 4.57
N ASN A 98 10.62 4.75 5.18
CA ASN A 98 10.77 6.03 4.49
C ASN A 98 12.21 6.58 4.57
N ALA A 99 13.06 5.96 5.40
CA ALA A 99 14.49 6.20 5.41
C ALA A 99 15.16 5.62 4.16
N ALA A 100 16.30 6.18 3.78
CA ALA A 100 17.04 5.78 2.58
C ALA A 100 17.32 4.27 2.56
N PHE A 101 17.17 3.67 1.37
CA PHE A 101 17.35 2.24 1.19
C PHE A 101 18.83 1.84 1.34
N LYS A 102 19.14 1.20 2.46
CA LYS A 102 20.50 0.72 2.82
C LYS A 102 20.72 -0.77 2.55
N GLY A 103 19.78 -1.44 1.89
CA GLY A 103 19.83 -2.90 1.67
C GLY A 103 19.96 -3.75 2.95
N GLN A 104 19.56 -3.22 4.10
CA GLN A 104 19.51 -3.94 5.37
C GLN A 104 18.61 -5.18 5.26
N PRO A 105 18.84 -6.25 6.07
CA PRO A 105 18.08 -7.50 5.97
C PRO A 105 16.57 -7.29 5.94
N PHE A 106 16.04 -6.45 6.82
CA PHE A 106 14.59 -6.18 6.87
C PHE A 106 14.05 -5.49 5.60
N HIS A 107 14.86 -4.71 4.88
CA HIS A 107 14.43 -4.10 3.62
C HIS A 107 14.23 -5.19 2.57
N LEU A 108 15.20 -6.11 2.46
CA LEU A 108 15.18 -7.20 1.51
C LEU A 108 14.09 -8.22 1.83
N GLU A 109 13.92 -8.55 3.12
CA GLU A 109 12.83 -9.40 3.61
C GLU A 109 11.48 -8.82 3.23
N PHE A 110 11.23 -7.54 3.53
CA PHE A 110 9.97 -6.87 3.22
C PHE A 110 9.69 -6.80 1.70
N LEU A 111 10.69 -6.47 0.89
CA LEU A 111 10.53 -6.47 -0.57
C LEU A 111 10.26 -7.88 -1.11
N THR A 112 10.87 -8.92 -0.53
CA THR A 112 10.62 -10.33 -0.89
C THR A 112 9.20 -10.76 -0.50
N GLU A 113 8.70 -10.32 0.65
CA GLU A 113 7.30 -10.52 1.05
C GLU A 113 6.35 -9.83 0.06
N CYS A 114 6.66 -8.60 -0.37
CA CYS A 114 5.87 -7.90 -1.39
C CYS A 114 5.87 -8.65 -2.73
N LEU A 115 7.01 -9.18 -3.18
CA LEU A 115 7.07 -10.02 -4.39
C LEU A 115 6.18 -11.25 -4.25
N THR A 116 6.25 -11.94 -3.10
CA THR A 116 5.42 -13.11 -2.80
C THR A 116 3.92 -12.76 -2.78
N LEU A 117 3.55 -11.59 -2.24
CA LEU A 117 2.19 -11.07 -2.28
C LEU A 117 1.72 -10.89 -3.72
N PHE A 118 2.51 -10.22 -4.56
CA PHE A 118 2.14 -9.96 -5.96
C PHE A 118 2.11 -11.23 -6.83
N ASP A 119 2.92 -12.24 -6.52
CA ASP A 119 2.86 -13.55 -7.17
C ASP A 119 1.56 -14.30 -6.88
N LYS A 120 1.04 -14.14 -5.66
CA LYS A 120 -0.20 -14.79 -5.22
C LYS A 120 -1.44 -13.93 -5.49
N LEU A 121 -1.27 -12.69 -5.95
CA LEU A 121 -2.37 -11.75 -6.12
C LEU A 121 -3.22 -12.14 -7.32
N GLU A 122 -4.47 -12.51 -7.06
CA GLU A 122 -5.48 -12.75 -8.08
C GLU A 122 -6.47 -11.59 -8.15
N VAL A 123 -6.62 -10.98 -9.32
CA VAL A 123 -7.58 -9.91 -9.56
C VAL A 123 -8.81 -10.49 -10.24
N ARG A 124 -9.98 -10.26 -9.63
CA ARG A 124 -11.29 -10.66 -10.17
C ARG A 124 -12.14 -9.45 -10.50
N ASP A 125 -12.93 -9.56 -11.57
CA ASP A 125 -13.91 -8.53 -11.93
C ASP A 125 -15.19 -8.63 -11.08
N LYS A 126 -16.17 -7.76 -11.38
CA LYS A 126 -17.49 -7.75 -10.71
C LYS A 126 -18.29 -9.05 -10.87
N ASN A 127 -17.98 -9.85 -11.89
CA ASN A 127 -18.61 -11.14 -12.16
C ASN A 127 -17.78 -12.31 -11.60
N ASN A 128 -16.78 -12.01 -10.76
CA ASN A 128 -15.87 -12.98 -10.15
C ASN A 128 -14.97 -13.73 -11.16
N VAL A 129 -14.80 -13.19 -12.38
CA VAL A 129 -13.91 -13.74 -13.40
C VAL A 129 -12.47 -13.31 -13.12
N ASN A 130 -11.53 -14.25 -13.14
CA ASN A 130 -10.11 -13.96 -13.00
C ASN A 130 -9.60 -13.17 -14.21
N ILE A 131 -9.21 -11.92 -13.97
CA ILE A 131 -8.69 -10.98 -14.98
C ILE A 131 -7.22 -10.64 -14.74
N THR A 132 -6.51 -11.35 -13.86
CA THR A 132 -5.13 -11.06 -13.45
C THR A 132 -4.20 -10.84 -14.65
N LYS A 133 -4.31 -11.67 -15.70
CA LYS A 133 -3.51 -11.55 -16.93
C LYS A 133 -3.72 -10.24 -17.70
N LYS A 134 -4.86 -9.56 -17.53
CA LYS A 134 -5.15 -8.25 -18.14
C LYS A 134 -4.54 -7.09 -17.35
N ILE A 135 -4.17 -7.33 -16.09
CA ILE A 135 -3.70 -6.31 -15.16
C ILE A 135 -2.16 -6.25 -15.22
N LYS A 136 -1.64 -5.35 -16.05
CA LYS A 136 -0.20 -5.25 -16.31
C LYS A 136 0.63 -4.71 -15.13
N PHE A 137 0.03 -3.90 -14.25
CA PHE A 137 0.77 -3.21 -13.19
C PHE A 137 1.45 -4.16 -12.20
N ILE A 138 0.89 -5.36 -11.99
CA ILE A 138 1.44 -6.36 -11.06
C ILE A 138 2.86 -6.74 -11.49
N ASN A 139 3.04 -7.06 -12.79
CA ASN A 139 4.36 -7.36 -13.33
C ASN A 139 5.28 -6.14 -13.31
N SER A 140 4.78 -4.95 -13.64
CA SER A 140 5.58 -3.71 -13.59
C SER A 140 6.10 -3.41 -12.19
N LEU A 141 5.30 -3.66 -11.15
CA LEU A 141 5.68 -3.42 -9.77
C LEU A 141 6.70 -4.45 -9.28
N LYS A 142 6.53 -5.73 -9.65
CA LYS A 142 7.55 -6.77 -9.41
C LYS A 142 8.89 -6.43 -10.06
N ILE A 143 8.87 -5.95 -11.31
CA ILE A 143 10.07 -5.50 -12.01
C ILE A 143 10.71 -4.35 -11.24
N SER A 144 9.93 -3.34 -10.84
CA SER A 144 10.43 -2.19 -10.09
C SER A 144 11.12 -2.60 -8.78
N ILE A 145 10.52 -3.53 -8.03
CA ILE A 145 11.11 -4.07 -6.79
C ILE A 145 12.43 -4.78 -7.07
N ASN A 146 12.46 -5.70 -8.04
CA ASN A 146 13.69 -6.40 -8.42
C ASN A 146 14.77 -5.44 -8.92
N SER A 147 14.39 -4.44 -9.73
CA SER A 147 15.32 -3.43 -10.23
C SER A 147 15.97 -2.64 -9.10
N VAL A 148 15.23 -2.24 -8.07
CA VAL A 148 15.81 -1.55 -6.89
C VAL A 148 16.81 -2.44 -6.18
N ILE A 149 16.47 -3.71 -5.94
CA ILE A 149 17.37 -4.67 -5.27
C ILE A 149 18.65 -4.88 -6.08
N HIS A 150 18.53 -5.15 -7.38
CA HIS A 150 19.67 -5.41 -8.26
C HIS A 150 20.55 -4.18 -8.44
N LEU A 151 19.94 -3.00 -8.64
CA LEU A 151 20.68 -1.74 -8.79
C LEU A 151 21.48 -1.43 -7.53
N PHE A 152 20.85 -1.55 -6.34
CA PHE A 152 21.54 -1.31 -5.08
C PHE A 152 22.72 -2.25 -4.88
N ASN A 153 22.53 -3.55 -5.10
CA ASN A 153 23.62 -4.53 -4.97
C ASN A 153 24.76 -4.22 -5.95
N TYR A 154 24.45 -3.90 -7.21
CA TYR A 154 25.45 -3.52 -8.20
C TYR A 154 26.25 -2.29 -7.77
N LEU A 155 25.58 -1.23 -7.32
CA LEU A 155 26.25 0.00 -6.88
C LEU A 155 27.09 -0.21 -5.61
N ARG A 156 26.59 -1.00 -4.66
CA ARG A 156 27.34 -1.34 -3.45
C ARG A 156 28.62 -2.11 -3.79
N ASP A 157 28.51 -3.12 -4.64
CA ASP A 157 29.61 -4.03 -4.95
C ASP A 157 30.65 -3.37 -5.88
N THR A 158 30.24 -2.46 -6.77
CA THR A 158 31.14 -1.81 -7.74
C THR A 158 31.69 -0.45 -7.28
N ALA A 159 30.94 0.30 -6.47
CA ALA A 159 31.27 1.67 -6.10
C ALA A 159 31.28 1.93 -4.59
N GLY A 160 31.03 0.91 -3.75
CA GLY A 160 30.95 1.09 -2.30
C GLY A 160 29.78 1.98 -1.88
N PHE A 161 28.69 1.99 -2.66
CA PHE A 161 27.51 2.81 -2.40
C PHE A 161 26.77 2.37 -1.13
N ASP A 162 26.54 3.31 -0.21
CA ASP A 162 25.93 3.03 1.10
C ASP A 162 24.40 3.21 1.12
N TYR A 163 23.85 4.23 0.44
CA TYR A 163 22.40 4.51 0.29
C TYR A 163 22.11 5.73 -0.57
#